data_AF-A0A0D0D500-F1
#
_entry.id   AF-A0A0D0D500-F1
#
_cell.length_a   1.000
_cell.length_b   1.000
_cell.length_c   1.000
_cell.angle_alpha   90.00
_cell.angle_beta   90.00
_cell.angle_gamma   90.00
#
_symmetry.space_group_name_H-M   'P 1'
#
loop_
_entity.id
_entity.type
_entity.pdbx_description
1 polymer ?
#
loop_
_entity_poly.entity_id
_entity_poly.type
_entity_poly.pdbx_seq_one_letter_code
_entity_poly.pdbx_strand_id
1 'polypeptide(L)' 'VNAFFEVTPKIIEIDGRCAHEFKCSTHGCKVTIRRYLDKKDTCSTGNMRKHVKSCWGPKVL' A
#
# COMPACT_ATOMS: atom_id res chain seq x y z
N VAL A 1 2.17 0.55 -15.75
CA VAL A 1 2.22 1.29 -14.46
C VAL A 1 0.82 1.22 -13.87
N ASN A 2 0.61 0.36 -12.88
CA ASN A 2 -0.71 0.24 -12.27
C ASN A 2 -0.85 1.29 -11.16
N ALA A 3 -1.55 2.38 -11.45
CA ALA A 3 -1.69 3.54 -10.55
C ALA A 3 -2.79 3.34 -9.49
N PHE A 4 -2.79 2.20 -8.79
CA PHE A 4 -3.78 1.92 -7.72
C PHE A 4 -3.49 2.63 -6.40
N PHE A 5 -2.25 3.06 -6.23
CA PHE A 5 -1.77 3.79 -5.08
C PHE A 5 -1.08 5.07 -5.55
N GLU A 6 -0.95 6.05 -4.66
CA GLU A 6 -0.15 7.25 -4.90
C GLU A 6 1.27 6.86 -5.37
N VAL A 7 1.76 7.56 -6.40
CA VAL A 7 3.01 7.21 -7.12
C VAL A 7 4.22 7.25 -6.19
N THR A 8 4.21 8.17 -5.24
CA THR A 8 5.29 8.33 -4.26
C THR A 8 4.79 7.85 -2.90
N PRO A 9 5.24 6.67 -2.41
CA PRO A 9 4.94 6.26 -1.05
C PRO A 9 5.58 7.23 -0.06
N LYS A 10 4.88 7.54 1.02
CA LYS A 10 5.44 8.38 2.09
C LYS A 10 6.34 7.51 2.97
N ILE A 11 7.52 8.01 3.33
CA ILE A 11 8.32 7.39 4.38
C ILE A 11 7.84 7.99 5.70
N ILE A 12 7.37 7.13 6.59
CA ILE A 12 6.91 7.50 7.93
C ILE A 12 7.67 6.71 8.98
N GLU A 13 7.78 7.28 10.18
CA GLU A 13 8.30 6.58 11.35
C GLU A 13 7.12 6.28 12.29
N ILE A 14 6.99 5.02 12.70
CA ILE A 14 5.98 4.57 13.66
C ILE A 14 6.72 3.81 14.75
N ASP A 15 6.64 4.28 15.99
CA ASP A 15 7.27 3.66 17.16
C ASP A 15 8.78 3.37 16.96
N GLY A 16 9.51 4.31 16.35
CA GLY A 16 10.93 4.17 16.04
C GLY A 16 11.25 3.25 14.85
N ARG A 17 10.23 2.82 14.08
CA ARG A 17 10.39 1.96 12.90
C ARG A 17 9.98 2.70 11.62
N CYS A 18 10.86 2.72 10.63
CA CYS A 18 10.57 3.30 9.32
C CYS A 18 9.63 2.40 8.52
N ALA A 19 8.63 3.00 7.87
CA ALA A 19 7.70 2.33 6.98
C ALA A 19 7.40 3.15 5.73
N HIS A 20 7.16 2.45 4.62
CA HIS A 20 6.53 3.01 3.45
C HIS A 20 5.01 2.97 3.61
N GLU A 21 4.38 4.13 3.51
CA GLU A 21 2.94 4.29 3.52
C GLU A 21 2.42 4.49 2.10
N PHE A 22 1.58 3.56 1.65
CA PHE A 22 0.94 3.56 0.34
C PHE A 22 -0.54 3.92 0.50
N LYS A 23 -0.94 5.06 -0.04
CA LYS A 23 -2.34 5.52 -0.02
C LYS A 23 -3.07 5.09 -1.29
N CYS A 24 -4.26 4.52 -1.13
CA CYS A 24 -5.11 4.17 -2.27
C CYS A 24 -5.48 5.43 -3.08
N SER A 25 -5.41 5.33 -4.41
CA SER A 25 -5.75 6.44 -5.32
C SER A 25 -7.24 6.50 -5.68
N THR A 26 -8.05 5.51 -5.28
CA THR A 26 -9.50 5.52 -5.53
C THR A 26 -10.17 6.68 -4.81
N HIS A 27 -11.00 7.43 -5.52
CA HIS A 27 -11.78 8.51 -4.94
C HIS A 27 -12.67 7.99 -3.79
N GLY A 28 -12.58 8.62 -2.62
CA GLY A 28 -13.33 8.24 -1.42
C GLY A 28 -12.72 7.10 -0.59
N CYS A 29 -11.70 6.41 -1.10
CA CYS A 29 -11.00 5.38 -0.32
C CYS A 29 -9.97 6.02 0.62
N LYS A 30 -10.08 5.72 1.92
CA LYS A 30 -9.16 6.21 2.96
C LYS A 30 -8.15 5.15 3.40
N VAL A 31 -8.09 4.02 2.71
CA VAL A 31 -7.19 2.92 3.08
C VAL A 31 -5.74 3.31 2.78
N THR A 32 -4.91 3.12 3.80
CA THR A 32 -3.47 3.28 3.72
C THR A 32 -2.80 1.99 4.14
N ILE A 33 -1.88 1.50 3.31
CA ILE A 33 -1.15 0.25 3.56
C ILE A 33 0.27 0.62 3.94
N ARG A 34 0.70 0.15 5.10
CA ARG A 34 2.03 0.41 5.65
C ARG A 34 2.92 -0.80 5.47
N ARG A 35 4.12 -0.58 4.96
CA ARG A 35 5.14 -1.61 4.80
C ARG A 35 6.41 -1.18 5.53
N TYR A 36 6.65 -1.80 6.66
CA TYR A 36 7.84 -1.52 7.45
C TYR A 36 9.11 -1.94 6.71
N LEU A 37 10.14 -1.10 6.81
CA LEU A 37 11.44 -1.25 6.15
C LEU A 37 12.42 -2.11 6.96
N ASP A 38 12.13 -2.32 8.23
CA ASP A 38 12.92 -3.13 9.17
C ASP A 38 12.73 -4.64 8.95
N LYS A 39 11.65 -5.07 8.29
CA LYS A 39 11.35 -6.48 8.06
C LYS A 39 11.94 -6.99 6.75
N LYS A 40 12.54 -8.20 6.80
CA LYS A 40 12.97 -8.99 5.64
C LYS A 40 11.84 -9.30 4.63
N ASP A 41 10.57 -9.04 4.98
CA ASP A 41 9.39 -9.18 4.11
C ASP A 41 9.22 -8.02 3.10
N THR A 42 10.33 -7.50 2.60
CA THR A 42 10.35 -6.51 1.51
C THR A 42 9.78 -7.05 0.19
N CYS A 43 9.51 -8.35 0.10
CA CYS A 43 8.72 -9.02 -0.96
C CYS A 43 7.19 -8.78 -0.92
N SER A 44 6.61 -8.60 0.27
CA SER A 44 5.18 -8.86 0.43
C SER A 44 4.30 -7.72 -0.11
N THR A 45 3.61 -8.00 -1.22
CA THR A 45 2.57 -7.13 -1.82
C THR A 45 1.16 -7.69 -1.62
N GLY A 46 1.03 -8.77 -0.83
CA GLY A 46 -0.24 -9.49 -0.66
C GLY A 46 -1.37 -8.60 -0.14
N ASN A 47 -1.09 -7.75 0.86
CA ASN A 47 -2.08 -6.82 1.41
C ASN A 47 -2.51 -5.77 0.38
N MET A 48 -1.57 -5.28 -0.43
CA MET A 48 -1.87 -4.34 -1.53
C MET A 48 -2.76 -4.99 -2.58
N ARG A 49 -2.44 -6.22 -3.00
CA ARG A 49 -3.25 -6.95 -3.99
C ARG A 49 -4.65 -7.25 -3.49
N LYS A 50 -4.79 -7.68 -2.22
CA LYS A 50 -6.11 -7.91 -1.60
C LYS A 50 -6.96 -6.64 -1.57
N HIS A 51 -6.35 -5.51 -1.18
CA HIS A 51 -7.06 -4.24 -1.19
C HIS A 51 -7.50 -3.84 -2.61
N VAL A 52 -6.61 -3.92 -3.60
CA VAL A 52 -6.94 -3.57 -4.98
C VAL A 52 -8.11 -4.40 -5.51
N LYS A 53 -8.11 -5.72 -5.27
CA LYS A 53 -9.24 -6.60 -5.65
C LYS A 53 -10.56 -6.18 -5.01
N SER A 54 -10.54 -5.74 -3.75
CA SER A 54 -11.74 -5.28 -3.04
C SER A 54 -12.18 -3.87 -3.44
N CYS A 55 -11.23 -2.98 -3.76
CA CYS A 55 -11.49 -1.55 -3.96
C CYS A 55 -11.78 -1.21 -5.42
N TRP A 56 -11.09 -1.87 -6.35
CA TRP A 56 -11.22 -1.66 -7.80
C TRP A 56 -11.98 -2.79 -8.51
N GLY A 57 -12.16 -3.92 -7.82
CA GLY A 57 -12.83 -5.10 -8.34
C GLY A 57 -11.86 -6.25 -8.63
N PRO A 58 -12.36 -7.51 -8.57
CA PRO A 58 -11.51 -8.70 -8.57
C PRO A 58 -10.78 -8.96 -9.91
N LYS A 59 -11.22 -8.33 -11.01
CA LYS A 59 -10.67 -8.50 -12.37
C LYS A 59 -9.59 -7.47 -12.75
N VAL A 60 -9.20 -6.59 -11.81
CA VAL A 60 -8.28 -5.47 -12.07
C VAL A 60 -6.80 -5.85 -11.90
N LEU A 61 -6.52 -7.03 -11.31
CA LEU A 61 -5.17 -7.55 -11.03
C LEU A 61 -4.89 -8.88 -11.71
#